data_AF-A0A2V1D1J9-F1
#
_entry.id   AF-A0A2V1D1J9-F1
#
_cell.length_a   1.000
_cell.length_b   1.000
_cell.length_c   1.000
_cell.angle_alpha   90.00
_cell.angle_beta   90.00
_cell.angle_gamma   90.00
#
_symmetry.space_group_name_H-M   'P 1'
#
loop_
_entity.id
_entity.type
_entity.pdbx_description
1 polymer ?
#
loop_
_entity_poly.entity_id
_entity_poly.type
_entity_poly.pdbx_seq_one_letter_code
_entity_poly.pdbx_strand_id
1 'polypeptide(L)'
;MRRARSIERERRIAAERILKLRGAARVKIEVLHFPHDPKNSRDVDDKHAEKLTALLKAGNEQDISQFRSRVPAIIDQHQLEDAIAVSGISAERLLDPHDCPELDFPAGFQLECLHGQHRIKAAANIHPGSRWVVDLYLADLNDDLKTALIEEYSFEKQPDDGEIYCKIREYQISRNLYFENRWWARLYAISEHKARNLKQILRYREFMHAFDLQLDIPALKWGMRLSTSHKIFATKCYEENLCHLRYIEEVWNEILPDAQARQKLNRADVKALELTAPGACKADREQLYGQLRGGKIFSAFNEQEREDIWAKVLSISSDRLIPSFYSYFEDMNYFQGPVKCIKSLIELSPRDSVSSALLRAFRDGNRRVNQYVVQESESRFVLRPGDVSDGEDFALRQIWIIAMRYSEAKLEWKPSKATLCEIAAHAYRLGFKSTPILNLIQGSADRQIAHKALLEARRPDRFKYDSAAFEDYIKQMVRFFSTAEALTEEE
;
A
#
# COMPACT_ATOMS: atom_id res chain seq x y z
N MET A 1 -25.68 -18.93 -13.09
CA MET A 1 -24.60 -19.94 -12.92
C MET A 1 -23.62 -19.63 -11.77
N ARG A 2 -23.01 -18.43 -11.66
CA ARG A 2 -22.03 -18.11 -10.59
C ARG A 2 -22.58 -18.22 -9.15
N ARG A 3 -23.75 -17.63 -8.87
CA ARG A 3 -24.40 -17.68 -7.54
C ARG A 3 -24.76 -19.10 -7.10
N ALA A 4 -25.23 -19.94 -8.04
CA ALA A 4 -25.58 -21.34 -7.76
C ALA A 4 -24.36 -22.17 -7.31
N ARG A 5 -23.19 -21.96 -7.93
CA ARG A 5 -21.94 -22.65 -7.54
C ARG A 5 -21.46 -22.26 -6.14
N SER A 6 -21.62 -20.98 -5.76
CA SER A 6 -21.28 -20.51 -4.41
C SER A 6 -22.17 -21.15 -3.34
N ILE A 7 -23.49 -21.16 -3.56
CA ILE A 7 -24.48 -21.74 -2.63
C ILE A 7 -24.25 -23.25 -2.50
N GLU A 8 -23.97 -23.92 -3.60
CA GLU A 8 -23.69 -25.35 -3.61
C GLU A 8 -22.43 -25.69 -2.80
N ARG A 9 -21.35 -24.91 -2.92
CA ARG A 9 -20.14 -25.09 -2.11
C ARG A 9 -20.40 -24.83 -0.63
N GLU A 10 -21.15 -23.78 -0.30
CA GLU A 10 -21.58 -23.47 1.07
C GLU A 10 -22.33 -24.65 1.72
N ARG A 11 -23.27 -25.26 0.99
CA ARG A 11 -24.01 -26.45 1.45
C ARG A 11 -23.09 -27.64 1.73
N ARG A 12 -22.08 -27.88 0.88
CA ARG A 12 -21.12 -28.96 1.07
C ARG A 12 -20.28 -28.74 2.33
N ILE A 13 -19.75 -27.53 2.52
CA ILE A 13 -18.98 -27.16 3.72
C ILE A 13 -19.85 -27.34 4.97
N ALA A 14 -21.11 -26.90 4.95
CA ALA A 14 -22.02 -27.06 6.08
C ALA A 14 -22.33 -28.53 6.39
N ALA A 15 -22.61 -29.35 5.35
CA ALA A 15 -22.89 -30.78 5.51
C ALA A 15 -21.68 -31.54 6.08
N GLU A 16 -20.48 -31.24 5.59
CA GLU A 16 -19.26 -31.84 6.10
C GLU A 16 -18.94 -31.36 7.51
N ARG A 17 -19.15 -30.08 7.83
CA ARG A 17 -18.96 -29.57 9.20
C ARG A 17 -19.77 -30.38 10.21
N ILE A 18 -21.03 -30.69 9.88
CA ILE A 18 -21.90 -31.55 10.71
C ILE A 18 -21.33 -32.97 10.78
N LEU A 19 -20.89 -33.53 9.65
CA LEU A 19 -20.35 -34.89 9.58
C LEU A 19 -19.04 -35.08 10.38
N LYS A 20 -18.16 -34.07 10.36
CA LYS A 20 -16.80 -34.14 10.89
C LYS A 20 -16.66 -33.65 12.32
N LEU A 21 -17.60 -32.83 12.81
CA LEU A 21 -17.63 -32.40 14.20
C LEU A 21 -17.86 -33.60 15.12
N ARG A 22 -17.01 -33.73 16.14
CA ARG A 22 -17.09 -34.77 17.19
C ARG A 22 -17.42 -34.20 18.56
N GLY A 23 -17.82 -32.93 18.61
CA GLY A 23 -18.26 -32.25 19.82
C GLY A 23 -17.21 -31.29 20.38
N ALA A 24 -17.40 -30.87 21.63
CA ALA A 24 -16.52 -29.95 22.33
C ALA A 24 -16.01 -30.52 23.65
N ALA A 25 -14.76 -30.20 23.99
CA ALA A 25 -14.12 -30.67 25.23
C ALA A 25 -13.19 -29.62 25.84
N ARG A 26 -12.95 -29.72 27.15
CA ARG A 26 -11.93 -28.95 27.87
C ARG A 26 -10.61 -29.72 27.88
N VAL A 27 -9.59 -29.19 27.23
CA VAL A 27 -8.26 -29.82 27.10
C VAL A 27 -7.19 -28.94 27.72
N LYS A 28 -6.12 -29.53 28.25
CA LYS A 28 -4.99 -28.76 28.81
C LYS A 28 -4.33 -27.93 27.70
N ILE A 29 -4.02 -26.66 27.99
CA ILE A 29 -3.39 -25.75 27.03
C ILE A 29 -2.05 -26.31 26.49
N GLU A 30 -1.30 -27.03 27.32
CA GLU A 30 0.00 -27.64 26.98
C GLU A 30 -0.08 -28.67 25.83
N VAL A 31 -1.26 -29.25 25.61
CA VAL A 31 -1.51 -30.24 24.55
C VAL A 31 -1.76 -29.54 23.21
N LEU A 32 -2.15 -28.25 23.21
CA LEU A 32 -2.54 -27.53 22.00
C LEU A 32 -1.30 -27.16 21.17
N HIS A 33 -1.26 -27.64 19.94
CA HIS A 33 -0.20 -27.38 18.99
C HIS A 33 -0.71 -26.58 17.79
N PHE A 34 0.04 -25.55 17.38
CA PHE A 34 -0.28 -24.70 16.25
C PHE A 34 0.83 -24.84 15.20
N PRO A 35 0.67 -25.71 14.19
CA PRO A 35 1.67 -25.83 13.15
C PRO A 35 1.80 -24.50 12.39
N HIS A 36 3.03 -24.13 12.07
CA HIS A 36 3.31 -22.91 11.34
C HIS A 36 2.91 -23.10 9.87
N ASP A 37 1.82 -22.47 9.43
CA ASP A 37 1.45 -22.40 8.02
C ASP A 37 2.03 -21.12 7.40
N PRO A 38 3.08 -21.18 6.56
CA PRO A 38 3.68 -19.99 5.97
C PRO A 38 2.71 -19.17 5.09
N LYS A 39 1.58 -19.74 4.64
CA LYS A 39 0.57 -19.04 3.82
C LYS A 39 -0.49 -18.32 4.65
N ASN A 40 -0.84 -18.83 5.83
CA ASN A 40 -1.92 -18.31 6.67
C ASN A 40 -1.47 -17.84 8.06
N SER A 41 -0.20 -18.08 8.43
CA SER A 41 0.34 -17.65 9.71
C SER A 41 0.52 -16.13 9.68
N ARG A 42 -0.26 -15.47 10.51
CA ARG A 42 0.13 -14.18 11.05
C ARG A 42 1.27 -14.50 12.01
N ASP A 43 2.46 -13.93 11.78
CA ASP A 43 3.57 -14.02 12.73
C ASP A 43 3.05 -13.77 14.14
N VAL A 44 3.53 -14.55 15.12
CA VAL A 44 3.13 -14.40 16.52
C VAL A 44 3.50 -13.00 16.97
N ASP A 45 2.51 -12.12 17.00
CA ASP A 45 2.68 -10.73 17.37
C ASP A 45 2.67 -10.68 18.89
N ASP A 46 3.86 -10.71 19.49
CA ASP A 46 4.03 -10.67 20.95
C ASP A 46 3.31 -9.48 21.57
N LYS A 47 3.23 -8.33 20.88
CA LYS A 47 2.44 -7.18 21.34
C LYS A 47 0.94 -7.44 21.36
N HIS A 48 0.44 -8.24 20.43
CA HIS A 48 -0.97 -8.62 20.41
C HIS A 48 -1.29 -9.63 21.52
N ALA A 49 -0.41 -10.60 21.75
CA ALA A 49 -0.52 -11.53 22.88
C ALA A 49 -0.47 -10.78 24.23
N GLU A 50 0.45 -9.82 24.39
CA GLU A 50 0.54 -8.97 25.58
C GLU A 50 -0.70 -8.10 25.78
N LYS A 51 -1.24 -7.50 24.71
CA LYS A 51 -2.49 -6.73 24.76
C LYS A 51 -3.66 -7.60 25.21
N LEU A 52 -3.75 -8.83 24.70
CA LEU A 52 -4.77 -9.80 25.13
C LEU A 52 -4.57 -10.21 26.60
N THR A 53 -3.33 -10.42 27.03
CA THR A 53 -2.99 -10.68 28.45
C THR A 53 -3.41 -9.53 29.36
N ALA A 54 -3.23 -8.27 28.93
CA ALA A 54 -3.65 -7.09 29.69
C ALA A 54 -5.19 -6.98 29.78
N LEU A 55 -5.90 -7.21 28.67
CA LEU A 55 -7.37 -7.24 28.65
C LEU A 55 -7.94 -8.29 29.61
N LEU A 56 -7.32 -9.47 29.66
CA LEU A 56 -7.73 -10.54 30.57
C LEU A 56 -7.55 -10.22 32.04
N LYS A 57 -6.45 -9.54 32.38
CA LYS A 57 -6.17 -9.10 33.76
C LYS A 57 -7.13 -8.01 34.23
N ALA A 58 -7.77 -7.28 33.30
CA ALA A 58 -8.65 -6.16 33.59
C ALA A 58 -10.17 -6.49 33.58
N GLY A 59 -10.55 -7.74 33.29
CA GLY A 59 -11.83 -8.05 32.64
C GLY A 59 -13.15 -7.78 33.40
N ASN A 60 -14.08 -7.10 32.69
CA ASN A 60 -15.54 -7.21 32.82
C ASN A 60 -16.06 -8.45 32.05
N GLU A 61 -17.26 -8.95 32.36
CA GLU A 61 -17.81 -10.23 31.85
C GLU A 61 -17.96 -10.32 30.31
N GLN A 62 -18.27 -9.23 29.62
CA GLN A 62 -18.43 -9.23 28.15
C GLN A 62 -17.10 -9.49 27.40
N ASP A 63 -15.99 -8.90 27.84
CA ASP A 63 -14.67 -9.08 27.22
C ASP A 63 -14.14 -10.50 27.42
N ILE A 64 -14.45 -11.11 28.57
CA ILE A 64 -14.10 -12.50 28.91
C ILE A 64 -14.93 -13.47 28.05
N SER A 65 -16.19 -13.16 27.74
CA SER A 65 -17.05 -14.01 26.90
C SER A 65 -16.55 -14.15 25.46
N GLN A 66 -16.08 -13.06 24.85
CA GLN A 66 -15.47 -13.07 23.51
C GLN A 66 -14.10 -13.78 23.52
N PHE A 67 -13.39 -13.72 24.65
CA PHE A 67 -12.12 -14.41 24.85
C PHE A 67 -12.30 -15.93 25.02
N ARG A 68 -13.40 -16.41 25.59
CA ARG A 68 -13.75 -17.84 25.77
C ARG A 68 -14.27 -18.53 24.51
N SER A 69 -14.04 -17.99 23.31
CA SER A 69 -14.47 -18.70 22.10
C SER A 69 -13.65 -19.97 21.90
N ARG A 70 -14.34 -21.04 21.50
CA ARG A 70 -13.80 -22.38 21.30
C ARG A 70 -12.77 -22.40 20.18
N VAL A 71 -11.76 -23.25 20.31
CA VAL A 71 -10.70 -23.45 19.30
C VAL A 71 -10.95 -24.75 18.53
N PRO A 72 -11.08 -24.73 17.20
CA PRO A 72 -11.19 -25.92 16.38
C PRO A 72 -9.84 -26.65 16.33
N ALA A 73 -9.88 -27.91 16.70
CA ALA A 73 -8.76 -28.82 16.65
C ALA A 73 -9.08 -30.02 15.76
N ILE A 74 -8.05 -30.57 15.12
CA ILE A 74 -8.17 -31.78 14.32
C ILE A 74 -7.57 -32.97 15.06
N ILE A 75 -8.23 -34.12 14.97
CA ILE A 75 -7.85 -35.34 15.67
C ILE A 75 -8.19 -36.58 14.85
N ASP A 76 -7.34 -37.61 14.90
CA ASP A 76 -7.67 -38.90 14.29
C ASP A 76 -8.72 -39.65 15.12
N GLN A 77 -9.56 -40.45 14.45
CA GLN A 77 -10.64 -41.20 15.11
C GLN A 77 -10.11 -42.10 16.24
N HIS A 78 -9.01 -42.83 16.01
CA HIS A 78 -8.38 -43.69 17.02
C HIS A 78 -7.86 -42.88 18.23
N GLN A 79 -7.22 -41.73 17.97
CA GLN A 79 -6.70 -40.87 19.04
C GLN A 79 -7.83 -40.29 19.89
N LEU A 80 -8.96 -39.97 19.28
CA LEU A 80 -10.15 -39.50 19.98
C LEU A 80 -10.73 -40.61 20.87
N GLU A 81 -10.84 -41.84 20.35
CA GLU A 81 -11.32 -43.00 21.10
C GLU A 81 -10.43 -43.31 22.31
N ASP A 82 -9.10 -43.26 22.12
CA ASP A 82 -8.13 -43.42 23.21
C ASP A 82 -8.32 -42.34 24.28
N ALA A 83 -8.44 -41.07 23.87
CA ALA A 83 -8.61 -39.95 24.80
C ALA A 83 -9.94 -40.06 25.58
N ILE A 84 -11.02 -40.49 24.93
CA ILE A 84 -12.32 -40.75 25.56
C ILE A 84 -12.20 -41.87 26.60
N ALA A 85 -11.53 -42.97 26.25
CA ALA A 85 -11.32 -44.11 27.13
C ALA A 85 -10.48 -43.73 28.35
N VAL A 86 -9.38 -42.99 28.16
CA VAL A 86 -8.51 -42.50 29.24
C VAL A 86 -9.26 -41.55 30.18
N SER A 87 -10.14 -40.72 29.62
CA SER A 87 -10.90 -39.73 30.40
C SER A 87 -12.17 -40.30 31.06
N GLY A 88 -12.53 -41.55 30.76
CA GLY A 88 -13.74 -42.19 31.30
C GLY A 88 -15.03 -41.48 30.91
N ILE A 89 -15.06 -40.80 29.76
CA ILE A 89 -16.25 -40.09 29.24
C ILE A 89 -16.90 -40.90 28.12
N SER A 90 -18.14 -40.55 27.76
CA SER A 90 -18.81 -41.12 26.58
C SER A 90 -18.74 -40.15 25.40
N ALA A 91 -18.80 -40.68 24.18
CA ALA A 91 -18.79 -39.85 22.97
C ALA A 91 -20.02 -38.93 22.88
N GLU A 92 -21.17 -39.35 23.43
CA GLU A 92 -22.39 -38.56 23.44
C GLU A 92 -22.26 -37.29 24.30
N ARG A 93 -21.48 -37.34 25.39
CA ARG A 93 -21.22 -36.15 26.23
C ARG A 93 -20.48 -35.05 25.49
N LEU A 94 -19.61 -35.40 24.54
CA LEU A 94 -18.90 -34.40 23.72
C LEU A 94 -19.87 -33.63 22.83
N LEU A 95 -20.96 -34.26 22.39
CA LEU A 95 -21.96 -33.68 21.48
C LEU A 95 -23.02 -32.83 22.20
N ASP A 96 -23.07 -32.86 23.54
CA ASP A 96 -23.99 -32.03 24.31
C ASP A 96 -23.56 -30.55 24.22
N PRO A 97 -24.41 -29.63 23.72
CA PRO A 97 -24.06 -28.21 23.64
C PRO A 97 -23.88 -27.54 25.02
N HIS A 98 -24.43 -28.13 26.07
CA HIS A 98 -24.52 -27.59 27.44
C HIS A 98 -23.43 -28.15 28.36
N ASP A 99 -22.75 -29.21 27.94
CA ASP A 99 -21.63 -29.82 28.65
C ASP A 99 -20.34 -29.65 27.83
N CYS A 100 -19.22 -29.51 28.51
CA CYS A 100 -17.90 -29.46 27.90
C CYS A 100 -16.97 -30.30 28.79
N PRO A 101 -17.03 -31.64 28.65
CA PRO A 101 -16.31 -32.54 29.52
C PRO A 101 -14.80 -32.33 29.43
N GLU A 102 -14.08 -32.69 30.49
CA GLU A 102 -12.62 -32.68 30.46
C GLU A 102 -12.12 -33.89 29.68
N LEU A 103 -11.29 -33.63 28.67
CA LEU A 103 -10.67 -34.65 27.82
C LEU A 103 -9.16 -34.59 28.02
N ASP A 104 -8.59 -35.64 28.61
CA ASP A 104 -7.17 -35.79 28.87
C ASP A 104 -6.48 -36.59 27.79
N PHE A 105 -5.24 -36.18 27.49
CA PHE A 105 -4.36 -36.82 26.53
C PHE A 105 -3.11 -37.33 27.23
N PRO A 106 -2.43 -38.36 26.67
CA PRO A 106 -1.13 -38.80 27.16
C PRO A 106 -0.11 -37.66 27.21
N ALA A 107 0.86 -37.75 28.12
CA ALA A 107 1.92 -36.77 28.22
C ALA A 107 2.72 -36.65 26.91
N GLY A 108 2.93 -35.42 26.43
CA GLY A 108 3.63 -35.15 25.18
C GLY A 108 2.77 -35.24 23.91
N PHE A 109 1.47 -35.55 24.03
CA PHE A 109 0.55 -35.48 22.88
C PHE A 109 0.43 -34.04 22.36
N GLN A 110 0.33 -33.89 21.04
CA GLN A 110 0.19 -32.61 20.36
C GLN A 110 -1.10 -32.62 19.54
N LEU A 111 -2.11 -31.91 20.04
CA LEU A 111 -3.39 -31.73 19.35
C LEU A 111 -3.28 -30.55 18.38
N GLU A 112 -3.32 -30.82 17.08
CA GLU A 112 -3.26 -29.80 16.05
C GLU A 112 -4.49 -28.90 16.10
N CYS A 113 -4.26 -27.59 16.26
CA CYS A 113 -5.27 -26.56 16.30
C CYS A 113 -5.18 -25.68 15.05
N LEU A 114 -6.33 -25.39 14.44
CA LEU A 114 -6.38 -24.67 13.17
C LEU A 114 -6.18 -23.15 13.32
N HIS A 115 -6.48 -22.58 14.49
CA HIS A 115 -6.23 -21.16 14.81
C HIS A 115 -6.33 -20.91 16.32
N GLY A 116 -5.98 -19.71 16.78
CA GLY A 116 -6.17 -19.29 18.18
C GLY A 116 -4.87 -19.21 19.00
N GLN A 117 -3.73 -19.38 18.35
CA GLN A 117 -2.39 -19.38 18.95
C GLN A 117 -2.14 -18.18 19.89
N HIS A 118 -2.53 -16.96 19.49
CA HIS A 118 -2.36 -15.76 20.33
C HIS A 118 -3.13 -15.82 21.65
N ARG A 119 -4.35 -16.37 21.65
CA ARG A 119 -5.19 -16.50 22.85
C ARG A 119 -4.67 -17.57 23.78
N ILE A 120 -4.27 -18.71 23.23
CA ILE A 120 -3.68 -19.79 24.01
C ILE A 120 -2.38 -19.32 24.65
N LYS A 121 -1.54 -18.59 23.91
CA LYS A 121 -0.33 -17.95 24.47
C LYS A 121 -0.67 -16.94 25.56
N ALA A 122 -1.67 -16.08 25.35
CA ALA A 122 -2.11 -15.11 26.35
C ALA A 122 -2.70 -15.76 27.62
N ALA A 123 -3.45 -16.86 27.48
CA ALA A 123 -4.04 -17.62 28.57
C ALA A 123 -2.98 -18.37 29.38
N ALA A 124 -2.01 -19.00 28.70
CA ALA A 124 -0.87 -19.66 29.33
C ALA A 124 -0.05 -18.69 30.21
N ASN A 125 0.09 -17.43 29.79
CA ASN A 125 0.80 -16.39 30.56
C ASN A 125 0.09 -15.98 31.86
N ILE A 126 -1.21 -16.25 32.01
CA ILE A 126 -1.99 -15.85 33.19
C ILE A 126 -2.22 -17.04 34.12
N HIS A 127 -2.65 -18.18 33.57
CA HIS A 127 -2.92 -19.40 34.33
C HIS A 127 -2.26 -20.59 33.64
N PRO A 128 -0.97 -20.87 33.94
CA PRO A 128 -0.31 -22.10 33.53
C PRO A 128 -1.12 -23.33 33.98
N GLY A 129 -1.26 -24.33 33.12
CA GLY A 129 -2.07 -25.53 33.40
C GLY A 129 -3.59 -25.36 33.28
N SER A 130 -4.08 -24.21 32.82
CA SER A 130 -5.52 -24.04 32.54
C SER A 130 -6.00 -24.91 31.37
N ARG A 131 -7.29 -25.26 31.40
CA ARG A 131 -7.95 -25.98 30.31
C ARG A 131 -8.71 -25.01 29.40
N TRP A 132 -8.68 -25.28 28.11
CA TRP A 132 -9.37 -24.51 27.09
C TRP A 132 -10.43 -25.35 26.39
N VAL A 133 -11.54 -24.74 25.98
CA VAL A 133 -12.60 -25.46 25.24
C VAL A 133 -12.20 -25.53 23.77
N VAL A 134 -12.13 -26.76 23.23
CA VAL A 134 -11.87 -27.03 21.82
C VAL A 134 -13.08 -27.68 21.17
N ASP A 135 -13.34 -27.33 19.90
CA ASP A 135 -14.25 -28.06 19.03
C ASP A 135 -13.43 -29.11 18.27
N LEU A 136 -13.75 -30.39 18.43
CA LEU A 136 -12.98 -31.50 17.87
C LEU A 136 -13.53 -31.88 16.49
N TYR A 137 -12.67 -31.88 15.49
CA TYR A 137 -12.98 -32.28 14.12
C TYR A 137 -12.11 -33.48 13.72
N LEU A 138 -12.63 -34.41 12.94
CA LEU A 138 -11.79 -35.48 12.39
C LEU A 138 -10.75 -34.94 11.42
N ALA A 139 -9.54 -35.48 11.44
CA ALA A 139 -8.39 -34.99 10.68
C ALA A 139 -8.55 -35.03 9.15
N ASP A 140 -9.43 -35.89 8.64
CA ASP A 140 -9.75 -36.05 7.22
C ASP A 140 -10.75 -34.99 6.69
N LEU A 141 -10.55 -33.73 7.08
CA LEU A 141 -11.27 -32.58 6.55
C LEU A 141 -10.89 -32.34 5.09
N ASN A 142 -11.86 -31.96 4.27
CA ASN A 142 -11.51 -31.37 2.99
C ASN A 142 -10.91 -29.97 3.18
N ASP A 143 -10.19 -29.52 2.15
CA ASP A 143 -9.49 -28.24 2.16
C ASP A 143 -10.44 -27.03 2.32
N ASP A 144 -11.66 -27.12 1.79
CA ASP A 144 -12.66 -26.05 1.88
C ASP A 144 -13.12 -25.86 3.34
N LEU A 145 -13.41 -26.94 4.08
CA LEU A 145 -13.78 -26.87 5.50
C LEU A 145 -12.60 -26.48 6.37
N LYS A 146 -11.39 -27.02 6.12
CA LYS A 146 -10.17 -26.60 6.83
C LYS A 146 -9.95 -25.09 6.65
N THR A 147 -10.06 -24.58 5.43
CA THR A 147 -9.94 -23.14 5.12
C THR A 147 -11.05 -22.33 5.80
N ALA A 148 -12.30 -22.81 5.76
CA ALA A 148 -13.41 -22.13 6.44
C ALA A 148 -13.18 -22.02 7.94
N LEU A 149 -12.70 -23.07 8.61
CA LEU A 149 -12.41 -23.04 10.05
C LEU A 149 -11.23 -22.12 10.41
N ILE A 150 -10.21 -22.03 9.56
CA ILE A 150 -9.08 -21.10 9.73
C ILE A 150 -9.55 -19.64 9.58
N GLU A 151 -10.31 -19.35 8.53
CA GLU A 151 -10.72 -17.98 8.20
C GLU A 151 -11.93 -17.48 9.00
N GLU A 152 -12.84 -18.37 9.42
CA GLU A 152 -14.04 -18.04 10.20
C GLU A 152 -13.74 -17.47 11.58
N TYR A 153 -12.57 -17.74 12.13
CA TYR A 153 -12.21 -17.23 13.43
C TYR A 153 -11.10 -16.17 13.35
N SER A 154 -10.59 -15.90 12.15
CA SER A 154 -9.67 -14.79 11.89
C SER A 154 -10.32 -13.41 12.11
N PHE A 155 -11.59 -13.31 12.55
CA PHE A 155 -12.31 -12.06 12.85
C PHE A 155 -11.80 -11.31 14.09
N GLU A 156 -10.96 -11.91 14.93
CA GLU A 156 -10.47 -11.30 16.18
C GLU A 156 -9.61 -10.05 15.98
N LYS A 157 -8.76 -10.07 14.95
CA LYS A 157 -7.94 -8.93 14.54
C LYS A 157 -8.38 -8.52 13.15
N GLN A 158 -8.73 -7.24 13.00
CA GLN A 158 -9.06 -6.66 11.71
C GLN A 158 -7.89 -6.94 10.75
N PRO A 159 -8.17 -7.52 9.57
CA PRO A 159 -7.12 -7.84 8.61
C PRO A 159 -6.58 -6.54 8.02
N ASP A 160 -5.29 -6.54 7.71
CA ASP A 160 -4.67 -5.41 7.03
C ASP A 160 -5.15 -5.36 5.57
N ASP A 161 -5.12 -4.17 4.96
CA ASP A 161 -5.70 -3.94 3.64
C ASP A 161 -5.07 -4.84 2.54
N GLY A 162 -3.78 -5.13 2.64
CA GLY A 162 -3.09 -6.04 1.71
C GLY A 162 -3.45 -7.51 1.93
N GLU A 163 -3.75 -7.93 3.17
CA GLU A 163 -4.26 -9.28 3.44
C GLU A 163 -5.62 -9.48 2.75
N ILE A 164 -6.51 -8.49 2.87
CA ILE A 164 -7.81 -8.50 2.20
C ILE A 164 -7.63 -8.57 0.67
N TYR A 165 -6.73 -7.75 0.12
CA TYR A 165 -6.43 -7.75 -1.31
C TYR A 165 -5.95 -9.13 -1.77
N CYS A 166 -4.91 -9.68 -1.12
CA CYS A 166 -4.31 -10.96 -1.50
C CYS A 166 -5.34 -12.08 -1.48
N LYS A 167 -6.13 -12.19 -0.39
CA LYS A 167 -7.16 -13.24 -0.26
C LYS A 167 -8.23 -13.14 -1.35
N ILE A 168 -8.72 -11.94 -1.64
CA ILE A 168 -9.69 -11.76 -2.74
C ILE A 168 -9.07 -12.18 -4.08
N ARG A 169 -7.82 -11.81 -4.36
CA ARG A 169 -7.13 -12.16 -5.61
C ARG A 169 -6.85 -13.66 -5.72
N GLU A 170 -6.38 -14.30 -4.67
CA GLU A 170 -6.17 -15.76 -4.59
C GLU A 170 -7.45 -16.53 -4.91
N TYR A 171 -8.59 -16.11 -4.33
CA TYR A 171 -9.88 -16.74 -4.60
C TYR A 171 -10.44 -16.44 -5.99
N GLN A 172 -10.11 -15.28 -6.57
CA GLN A 172 -10.42 -15.00 -7.98
C GLN A 172 -9.61 -15.88 -8.93
N ILE A 173 -8.34 -16.10 -8.65
CA ILE A 173 -7.43 -16.95 -9.45
C ILE A 173 -7.87 -18.43 -9.36
N SER A 174 -8.12 -18.92 -8.14
CA SER A 174 -8.61 -20.29 -7.91
C SER A 174 -10.10 -20.49 -8.26
N ARG A 175 -10.79 -19.42 -8.69
CA ARG A 175 -12.22 -19.40 -9.06
C ARG A 175 -13.14 -19.85 -7.91
N ASN A 176 -12.74 -19.57 -6.67
CA ASN A 176 -13.47 -19.91 -5.46
C ASN A 176 -14.42 -18.78 -5.03
N LEU A 177 -15.59 -18.73 -5.67
CA LEU A 177 -16.58 -17.66 -5.45
C LEU A 177 -17.10 -17.59 -4.00
N TYR A 178 -17.09 -18.70 -3.26
CA TYR A 178 -17.59 -18.72 -1.88
C TYR A 178 -16.69 -17.88 -0.97
N PHE A 179 -15.40 -18.18 -0.93
CA PHE A 179 -14.46 -17.41 -0.10
C PHE A 179 -14.21 -16.01 -0.65
N GLU A 180 -14.21 -15.81 -1.98
CA GLU A 180 -14.18 -14.48 -2.56
C GLU A 180 -15.32 -13.61 -1.99
N ASN A 181 -16.56 -14.10 -2.03
CA ASN A 181 -17.72 -13.37 -1.51
C ASN A 181 -17.61 -13.11 0.00
N ARG A 182 -17.05 -14.06 0.77
CA ARG A 182 -16.84 -13.93 2.22
C ARG A 182 -15.85 -12.79 2.53
N TRP A 183 -14.73 -12.72 1.82
CA TRP A 183 -13.75 -11.63 2.00
C TRP A 183 -14.27 -10.27 1.52
N TRP A 184 -15.07 -10.23 0.45
CA TRP A 184 -15.79 -9.01 0.08
C TRP A 184 -16.77 -8.57 1.14
N ALA A 185 -17.61 -9.48 1.67
CA ALA A 185 -18.56 -9.16 2.73
C ALA A 185 -17.83 -8.62 3.98
N ARG A 186 -16.69 -9.23 4.33
CA ARG A 186 -15.81 -8.76 5.41
C ARG A 186 -15.30 -7.34 5.14
N LEU A 187 -14.80 -7.05 3.94
CA LEU A 187 -14.34 -5.70 3.57
C LEU A 187 -15.48 -4.68 3.62
N TYR A 188 -16.68 -5.04 3.16
CA TYR A 188 -17.87 -4.18 3.24
C TYR A 188 -18.25 -3.87 4.69
N ALA A 189 -18.20 -4.87 5.58
CA ALA A 189 -18.45 -4.69 7.00
C ALA A 189 -17.40 -3.78 7.67
N ILE A 190 -16.14 -3.87 7.24
CA ILE A 190 -15.05 -2.99 7.73
C ILE A 190 -15.22 -1.56 7.20
N SER A 191 -15.42 -1.40 5.89
CA SER A 191 -15.56 -0.10 5.24
C SER A 191 -16.08 -0.23 3.81
N GLU A 192 -17.28 0.30 3.55
CA GLU A 192 -17.81 0.42 2.20
C GLU A 192 -16.91 1.28 1.30
N HIS A 193 -16.24 2.30 1.86
CA HIS A 193 -15.30 3.13 1.11
C HIS A 193 -14.10 2.31 0.60
N LYS A 194 -13.47 1.49 1.47
CA LYS A 194 -12.38 0.61 1.06
C LYS A 194 -12.84 -0.42 0.03
N ALA A 195 -14.05 -0.97 0.17
CA ALA A 195 -14.63 -1.89 -0.80
C ALA A 195 -14.78 -1.25 -2.19
N ARG A 196 -15.28 0.00 -2.25
CA ARG A 196 -15.37 0.74 -3.51
C ARG A 196 -14.00 1.00 -4.13
N ASN A 197 -13.01 1.38 -3.33
CA ASN A 197 -11.66 1.64 -3.82
C ASN A 197 -11.00 0.35 -4.36
N LEU A 198 -11.18 -0.79 -3.68
CA LEU A 198 -10.70 -2.07 -4.18
C LEU A 198 -11.37 -2.45 -5.50
N LYS A 199 -12.70 -2.30 -5.61
CA LYS A 199 -13.41 -2.52 -6.89
C LYS A 199 -12.85 -1.67 -8.02
N GLN A 200 -12.45 -0.43 -7.70
CA GLN A 200 -11.84 0.45 -8.68
C GLN A 200 -10.46 -0.09 -9.11
N ILE A 201 -9.58 -0.45 -8.18
CA ILE A 201 -8.28 -1.08 -8.50
C ILE A 201 -8.47 -2.29 -9.41
N LEU A 202 -9.39 -3.20 -9.09
CA LEU A 202 -9.62 -4.42 -9.87
C LEU A 202 -10.23 -4.16 -11.26
N ARG A 203 -10.84 -2.99 -11.47
CA ARG A 203 -11.39 -2.59 -12.76
C ARG A 203 -10.30 -2.11 -13.73
N TYR A 204 -9.25 -1.47 -13.21
CA TYR A 204 -8.11 -1.01 -14.01
C TYR A 204 -7.02 -2.09 -13.97
N ARG A 205 -6.92 -2.87 -15.06
CA ARG A 205 -6.10 -4.09 -15.08
C ARG A 205 -4.63 -3.83 -14.81
N GLU A 206 -4.10 -2.72 -15.29
CA GLU A 206 -2.72 -2.30 -15.09
C GLU A 206 -2.40 -2.12 -13.60
N PHE A 207 -3.30 -1.49 -12.85
CA PHE A 207 -3.18 -1.36 -11.40
C PHE A 207 -3.36 -2.70 -10.68
N MET A 208 -4.34 -3.50 -11.11
CA MET A 208 -4.51 -4.85 -10.58
C MET A 208 -3.22 -5.67 -10.73
N HIS A 209 -2.62 -5.70 -11.92
CA HIS A 209 -1.37 -6.42 -12.16
C HIS A 209 -0.21 -5.87 -11.33
N ALA A 210 -0.09 -4.54 -11.22
CA ALA A 210 0.96 -3.93 -10.41
C ALA A 210 0.82 -4.24 -8.90
N PHE A 211 -0.40 -4.32 -8.37
CA PHE A 211 -0.64 -4.70 -6.96
C PHE A 211 -0.57 -6.22 -6.73
N ASP A 212 -0.77 -7.05 -7.77
CA ASP A 212 -0.63 -8.51 -7.71
C ASP A 212 0.81 -8.94 -7.37
N LEU A 213 1.81 -8.05 -7.43
CA LEU A 213 3.16 -8.27 -6.88
C LEU A 213 3.14 -8.79 -5.43
N GLN A 214 2.14 -8.40 -4.63
CA GLN A 214 1.96 -8.89 -3.25
C GLN A 214 1.67 -10.38 -3.16
N LEU A 215 1.18 -11.00 -4.24
CA LEU A 215 0.97 -12.44 -4.32
C LEU A 215 2.29 -13.18 -4.52
N ASP A 216 3.20 -12.59 -5.30
CA ASP A 216 4.53 -13.14 -5.57
C ASP A 216 5.51 -12.87 -4.41
N ILE A 217 5.35 -11.73 -3.74
CA ILE A 217 6.15 -11.30 -2.59
C ILE A 217 5.21 -10.96 -1.40
N PRO A 218 4.78 -11.98 -0.64
CA PRO A 218 3.79 -11.82 0.44
C PRO A 218 4.16 -10.79 1.51
N ALA A 219 5.45 -10.56 1.73
CA ALA A 219 5.94 -9.57 2.69
C ALA A 219 5.57 -8.13 2.33
N LEU A 220 5.29 -7.81 1.06
CA LEU A 220 4.96 -6.43 0.65
C LEU A 220 3.54 -6.03 1.08
N LYS A 221 2.65 -7.00 1.38
CA LYS A 221 1.23 -6.73 1.61
C LYS A 221 0.93 -5.76 2.76
N TRP A 222 1.85 -5.65 3.72
CA TRP A 222 1.66 -4.82 4.92
C TRP A 222 1.67 -3.31 4.65
N GLY A 223 2.22 -2.88 3.51
CA GLY A 223 2.24 -1.47 3.15
C GLY A 223 0.95 -0.97 2.48
N MET A 224 0.06 -1.87 2.07
CA MET A 224 -1.13 -1.51 1.28
C MET A 224 -2.14 -0.68 2.07
N ARG A 225 -2.73 0.35 1.44
CA ARG A 225 -3.76 1.23 2.05
C ARG A 225 -4.93 1.46 1.11
N LEU A 226 -5.99 0.68 1.29
CA LEU A 226 -7.24 0.84 0.54
C LEU A 226 -7.97 2.14 0.91
N SER A 227 -7.71 2.73 2.08
CA SER A 227 -8.23 4.04 2.44
C SER A 227 -7.66 5.16 1.57
N THR A 228 -6.42 5.04 1.08
CA THR A 228 -5.71 6.08 0.32
C THR A 228 -5.81 5.87 -1.19
N SER A 229 -6.17 4.68 -1.66
CA SER A 229 -6.14 4.36 -3.09
C SER A 229 -7.16 5.12 -3.96
N HIS A 230 -8.19 5.73 -3.37
CA HIS A 230 -9.07 6.68 -4.11
C HIS A 230 -8.28 7.85 -4.71
N LYS A 231 -7.14 8.24 -4.11
CA LYS A 231 -6.25 9.30 -4.60
C LYS A 231 -5.61 8.95 -5.94
N ILE A 232 -5.32 7.67 -6.20
CA ILE A 232 -4.76 7.20 -7.47
C ILE A 232 -5.65 7.64 -8.63
N PHE A 233 -6.95 7.42 -8.49
CA PHE A 233 -7.90 7.73 -9.54
C PHE A 233 -8.35 9.19 -9.55
N ALA A 234 -8.40 9.84 -8.39
CA ALA A 234 -8.71 11.26 -8.29
C ALA A 234 -7.62 12.12 -8.94
N THR A 235 -6.34 11.72 -8.83
CA THR A 235 -5.21 12.46 -9.41
C THR A 235 -5.15 12.33 -10.94
N LYS A 236 -5.65 11.24 -11.52
CA LYS A 236 -5.50 10.93 -12.96
C LYS A 236 -4.03 10.88 -13.44
N CYS A 237 -3.09 10.64 -12.52
CA CYS A 237 -1.67 10.51 -12.81
C CYS A 237 -1.31 9.03 -12.96
N TYR A 238 -1.95 8.36 -13.92
CA TYR A 238 -1.91 6.90 -13.99
C TYR A 238 -0.52 6.39 -14.33
N GLU A 239 0.16 7.04 -15.25
CA GLU A 239 1.49 6.73 -15.74
C GLU A 239 2.54 6.87 -14.63
N GLU A 240 2.51 7.96 -13.86
CA GLU A 240 3.43 8.21 -12.75
C GLU A 240 3.21 7.20 -11.61
N ASN A 241 1.94 6.88 -11.30
CA ASN A 241 1.61 5.89 -10.29
C ASN A 241 2.07 4.49 -10.70
N LEU A 242 1.83 4.09 -11.95
CA LEU A 242 2.28 2.79 -12.48
C LEU A 242 3.81 2.73 -12.57
N CYS A 243 4.48 3.84 -12.87
CA CYS A 243 5.93 3.92 -12.84
C CYS A 243 6.49 3.65 -11.44
N HIS A 244 5.88 4.21 -10.40
CA HIS A 244 6.28 3.93 -9.01
C HIS A 244 6.06 2.46 -8.65
N LEU A 245 4.87 1.92 -8.96
CA LEU A 245 4.57 0.52 -8.63
C LEU A 245 5.51 -0.46 -9.36
N ARG A 246 5.87 -0.15 -10.61
CA ARG A 246 6.89 -0.90 -11.35
C ARG A 246 8.28 -0.78 -10.72
N TYR A 247 8.64 0.39 -10.20
CA TYR A 247 9.90 0.56 -9.46
C TYR A 247 9.94 -0.30 -8.19
N ILE A 248 8.81 -0.49 -7.48
CA ILE A 248 8.74 -1.45 -6.37
C ILE A 248 9.04 -2.86 -6.87
N GLU A 249 8.39 -3.29 -7.95
CA GLU A 249 8.63 -4.60 -8.55
C GLU A 249 10.09 -4.81 -8.96
N GLU A 250 10.68 -3.85 -9.68
CA GLU A 250 12.07 -3.87 -10.13
C GLU A 250 13.03 -4.04 -8.96
N VAL A 251 12.87 -3.24 -7.89
CA VAL A 251 13.77 -3.31 -6.73
C VAL A 251 13.70 -4.65 -6.01
N TRP A 252 12.49 -5.12 -5.71
CA TRP A 252 12.36 -6.37 -4.94
C TRP A 252 12.73 -7.61 -5.75
N ASN A 253 12.55 -7.60 -7.06
CA ASN A 253 13.02 -8.67 -7.95
C ASN A 253 14.55 -8.66 -8.10
N GLU A 254 15.21 -7.51 -8.05
CA GLU A 254 16.67 -7.45 -8.08
C GLU A 254 17.28 -7.97 -6.79
N ILE A 255 16.74 -7.54 -5.63
CA ILE A 255 17.16 -8.02 -4.30
C ILE A 255 16.96 -9.55 -4.20
N LEU A 256 15.77 -10.04 -4.58
CA LEU A 256 15.38 -11.45 -4.46
C LEU A 256 14.86 -12.01 -5.82
N PRO A 257 15.75 -12.51 -6.69
CA PRO A 257 15.37 -12.94 -8.04
C PRO A 257 14.65 -14.29 -8.06
N ASP A 258 14.93 -15.17 -7.09
CA ASP A 258 14.34 -16.49 -7.04
C ASP A 258 13.02 -16.50 -6.26
N ALA A 259 12.06 -17.29 -6.76
CA ALA A 259 10.73 -17.36 -6.15
C ALA A 259 10.76 -17.90 -4.72
N GLN A 260 11.71 -18.78 -4.38
CA GLN A 260 11.80 -19.35 -3.03
C GLN A 260 12.27 -18.32 -2.01
N ALA A 261 13.27 -17.51 -2.34
CA ALA A 261 13.75 -16.40 -1.51
C ALA A 261 12.65 -15.36 -1.28
N ARG A 262 11.86 -15.03 -2.30
CA ARG A 262 10.72 -14.10 -2.16
C ARG A 262 9.68 -14.59 -1.12
N GLN A 263 9.56 -15.90 -0.94
CA GLN A 263 8.68 -16.50 0.08
C GLN A 263 9.31 -16.55 1.48
N LYS A 264 10.65 -16.48 1.59
CA LYS A 264 11.37 -16.40 2.89
C LYS A 264 11.30 -14.99 3.50
N LEU A 265 11.01 -13.97 2.70
CA LEU A 265 10.93 -12.58 3.14
C LEU A 265 9.74 -12.40 4.10
N ASN A 266 9.95 -11.69 5.21
CA ASN A 266 8.91 -11.39 6.18
C ASN A 266 8.65 -9.88 6.33
N ARG A 267 7.67 -9.53 7.17
CA ARG A 267 7.28 -8.13 7.43
C ARG A 267 8.42 -7.29 8.01
N ALA A 268 9.19 -7.85 8.92
CA ALA A 268 10.25 -7.13 9.62
C ALA A 268 11.38 -6.74 8.66
N ASP A 269 11.69 -7.60 7.70
CA ASP A 269 12.69 -7.36 6.66
C ASP A 269 12.31 -6.15 5.79
N VAL A 270 11.09 -6.14 5.23
CA VAL A 270 10.58 -5.04 4.41
C VAL A 270 10.54 -3.74 5.21
N LYS A 271 10.04 -3.80 6.45
CA LYS A 271 9.91 -2.62 7.31
C LYS A 271 11.25 -2.03 7.72
N ALA A 272 12.29 -2.84 7.87
CA ALA A 272 13.62 -2.34 8.18
C ALA A 272 14.24 -1.62 6.98
N LEU A 273 13.98 -2.10 5.75
CA LEU A 273 14.58 -1.57 4.54
C LEU A 273 13.81 -0.40 3.91
N GLU A 274 12.48 -0.38 4.00
CA GLU A 274 11.67 0.66 3.37
C GLU A 274 12.09 2.05 3.82
N LEU A 275 12.15 2.99 2.86
CA LEU A 275 12.58 4.39 3.10
C LEU A 275 14.03 4.55 3.58
N THR A 276 14.89 3.54 3.41
CA THR A 276 16.34 3.65 3.67
C THR A 276 17.15 3.66 2.37
N ALA A 277 18.37 4.18 2.43
CA ALA A 277 19.33 4.10 1.31
C ALA A 277 20.74 3.73 1.78
N PRO A 278 20.99 2.50 2.26
CA PRO A 278 22.31 2.09 2.77
C PRO A 278 23.45 2.15 1.74
N GLY A 279 23.14 2.16 0.43
CA GLY A 279 24.11 2.43 -0.63
C GLY A 279 24.65 3.86 -0.59
N ALA A 280 23.77 4.84 -0.39
CA ALA A 280 24.12 6.27 -0.34
C ALA A 280 24.41 6.80 1.09
N CYS A 281 23.76 6.24 2.11
CA CYS A 281 23.74 6.73 3.48
C CYS A 281 24.53 5.80 4.42
N LYS A 282 25.61 6.34 5.00
CA LYS A 282 26.47 5.60 5.95
C LYS A 282 25.72 5.19 7.23
N ALA A 283 24.84 6.05 7.75
CA ALA A 283 24.08 5.76 8.97
C ALA A 283 23.12 4.58 8.77
N ASP A 284 22.35 4.58 7.66
CA ASP A 284 21.47 3.47 7.29
C ASP A 284 22.28 2.18 7.14
N ARG A 285 23.44 2.26 6.47
CA ARG A 285 24.33 1.11 6.26
C ARG A 285 24.78 0.48 7.57
N GLU A 286 25.30 1.26 8.50
CA GLU A 286 25.80 0.77 9.78
C GLU A 286 24.69 0.17 10.64
N GLN A 287 23.54 0.85 10.69
CA GLN A 287 22.37 0.38 11.43
C GLN A 287 21.84 -0.95 10.89
N LEU A 288 21.62 -1.04 9.57
CA LEU A 288 21.03 -2.21 8.93
C LEU A 288 22.00 -3.39 8.89
N TYR A 289 23.28 -3.15 8.64
CA TYR A 289 24.28 -4.23 8.64
C TYR A 289 24.42 -4.86 10.04
N GLY A 290 24.34 -4.06 11.11
CA GLY A 290 24.30 -4.57 12.47
C GLY A 290 23.07 -5.47 12.73
N GLN A 291 21.90 -5.12 12.17
CA GLN A 291 20.70 -5.95 12.27
C GLN A 291 20.82 -7.24 11.45
N LEU A 292 21.45 -7.18 10.27
CA LEU A 292 21.69 -8.33 9.39
C LEU A 292 22.63 -9.34 10.05
N ARG A 293 23.77 -8.88 10.56
CA ARG A 293 24.73 -9.72 11.32
C ARG A 293 24.11 -10.31 12.59
N GLY A 294 23.27 -9.54 13.26
CA GLY A 294 22.51 -10.01 14.43
C GLY A 294 21.34 -10.94 14.11
N GLY A 295 21.07 -11.23 12.83
CA GLY A 295 19.95 -12.09 12.40
C GLY A 295 18.57 -11.52 12.67
N LYS A 296 18.45 -10.21 12.87
CA LYS A 296 17.17 -9.51 13.10
C LYS A 296 16.41 -9.25 11.81
N ILE A 297 17.13 -9.08 10.71
CA ILE A 297 16.57 -9.00 9.35
C ILE A 297 17.14 -10.14 8.52
N PHE A 298 16.35 -10.61 7.56
CA PHE A 298 16.61 -11.78 6.73
C PHE A 298 16.89 -13.04 7.55
N SER A 299 16.20 -13.20 8.68
CA SER A 299 16.42 -14.30 9.64
C SER A 299 16.22 -15.69 9.02
N ALA A 300 15.33 -15.81 8.04
CA ALA A 300 15.06 -17.04 7.30
C ALA A 300 16.17 -17.45 6.28
N PHE A 301 17.17 -16.59 6.08
CA PHE A 301 18.29 -16.81 5.18
C PHE A 301 19.54 -17.22 5.96
N ASN A 302 20.41 -18.01 5.33
CA ASN A 302 21.72 -18.34 5.87
C ASN A 302 22.71 -17.17 5.71
N GLU A 303 23.89 -17.25 6.33
CA GLU A 303 24.86 -16.14 6.35
C GLU A 303 25.32 -15.72 4.93
N GLN A 304 25.59 -16.68 4.05
CA GLN A 304 26.01 -16.37 2.67
C GLN A 304 24.88 -15.70 1.87
N GLU A 305 23.66 -16.24 1.96
CA GLU A 305 22.48 -15.65 1.32
C GLU A 305 22.26 -14.20 1.79
N ARG A 306 22.45 -13.92 3.08
CA ARG A 306 22.29 -12.56 3.63
C ARG A 306 23.33 -11.59 3.08
N GLU A 307 24.58 -11.98 2.96
CA GLU A 307 25.63 -11.12 2.40
C GLU A 307 25.41 -10.86 0.90
N ASP A 308 24.92 -11.85 0.14
CA ASP A 308 24.56 -11.69 -1.27
C ASP A 308 23.37 -10.71 -1.44
N ILE A 309 22.35 -10.85 -0.59
CA ILE A 309 21.22 -9.92 -0.53
C ILE A 309 21.70 -8.51 -0.16
N TRP A 310 22.60 -8.41 0.81
CA TRP A 310 23.14 -7.13 1.28
C TRP A 310 23.88 -6.37 0.18
N ALA A 311 24.72 -7.07 -0.61
CA ALA A 311 25.42 -6.46 -1.74
C ALA A 311 24.46 -5.82 -2.76
N LYS A 312 23.34 -6.49 -3.04
CA LYS A 312 22.28 -5.97 -3.94
C LYS A 312 21.55 -4.78 -3.33
N VAL A 313 21.21 -4.86 -2.05
CA VAL A 313 20.60 -3.76 -1.29
C VAL A 313 21.49 -2.51 -1.36
N LEU A 314 22.81 -2.65 -1.20
CA LEU A 314 23.74 -1.52 -1.34
C LEU A 314 23.80 -0.97 -2.76
N SER A 315 23.84 -1.84 -3.77
CA SER A 315 23.90 -1.44 -5.18
C SER A 315 22.68 -0.61 -5.58
N ILE A 316 21.48 -1.13 -5.30
CA ILE A 316 20.23 -0.52 -5.75
C ILE A 316 19.85 0.75 -4.99
N SER A 317 20.39 0.91 -3.78
CA SER A 317 20.12 2.07 -2.93
C SER A 317 21.25 3.10 -2.95
N SER A 318 22.06 3.10 -4.01
CA SER A 318 23.17 4.04 -4.20
C SER A 318 22.71 5.44 -4.61
N ASP A 319 21.54 5.57 -5.25
CA ASP A 319 20.96 6.85 -5.69
C ASP A 319 19.51 7.04 -5.23
N ARG A 320 18.86 6.02 -4.64
CA ARG A 320 17.43 6.02 -4.31
C ARG A 320 17.13 5.29 -3.01
N LEU A 321 15.98 5.62 -2.42
CA LEU A 321 15.41 4.88 -1.29
C LEU A 321 14.85 3.53 -1.76
N ILE A 322 14.89 2.53 -0.88
CA ILE A 322 14.24 1.24 -1.09
C ILE A 322 12.72 1.44 -0.96
N PRO A 323 11.94 1.15 -2.02
CA PRO A 323 10.52 1.41 -2.05
C PRO A 323 9.72 0.22 -1.47
N SER A 324 8.50 0.50 -1.02
CA SER A 324 7.51 -0.50 -0.62
C SER A 324 6.10 0.04 -0.92
N PHE A 325 5.06 -0.78 -0.73
CA PHE A 325 3.70 -0.21 -0.81
C PHE A 325 3.48 0.88 0.26
N TYR A 326 4.14 0.81 1.42
CA TYR A 326 4.06 1.85 2.43
C TYR A 326 4.62 3.17 1.89
N SER A 327 5.84 3.15 1.33
CA SER A 327 6.46 4.37 0.75
C SER A 327 5.60 4.94 -0.38
N TYR A 328 5.07 4.08 -1.25
CA TYR A 328 4.17 4.51 -2.32
C TYR A 328 2.94 5.26 -1.79
N PHE A 329 2.30 4.76 -0.73
CA PHE A 329 1.14 5.43 -0.17
C PHE A 329 1.49 6.69 0.63
N GLU A 330 2.70 6.79 1.20
CA GLU A 330 3.20 8.04 1.79
C GLU A 330 3.49 9.09 0.71
N ASP A 331 4.19 8.70 -0.36
CA ASP A 331 4.49 9.58 -1.48
C ASP A 331 3.20 10.09 -2.14
N MET A 332 2.17 9.24 -2.22
CA MET A 332 0.84 9.66 -2.70
C MET A 332 0.16 10.73 -1.83
N ASN A 333 0.50 10.82 -0.54
CA ASN A 333 0.03 11.91 0.31
C ASN A 333 0.73 13.23 -0.04
N TYR A 334 2.04 13.19 -0.23
CA TYR A 334 2.84 14.34 -0.65
C TYR A 334 2.47 14.81 -2.07
N PHE A 335 2.31 13.86 -2.99
CA PHE A 335 2.10 14.10 -4.42
C PHE A 335 0.82 14.88 -4.75
N GLN A 336 -0.16 14.95 -3.83
CA GLN A 336 -1.37 15.74 -4.03
C GLN A 336 -1.10 17.23 -4.27
N GLY A 337 -0.10 17.81 -3.61
CA GLY A 337 0.25 19.23 -3.79
C GLY A 337 0.70 19.53 -5.22
N PRO A 338 1.77 18.88 -5.70
CA PRO A 338 2.26 19.02 -7.08
C PRO A 338 1.18 18.76 -8.14
N VAL A 339 0.36 17.72 -7.95
CA VAL A 339 -0.73 17.39 -8.88
C VAL A 339 -1.73 18.54 -9.00
N LYS A 340 -2.10 19.20 -7.89
CA LYS A 340 -3.03 20.34 -7.92
C LYS A 340 -2.47 21.50 -8.74
N CYS A 341 -1.18 21.83 -8.58
CA CYS A 341 -0.52 22.84 -9.39
C CYS A 341 -0.60 22.52 -10.87
N ILE A 342 -0.19 21.32 -11.25
CA ILE A 342 -0.17 20.89 -12.65
C ILE A 342 -1.56 20.90 -13.26
N LYS A 343 -2.58 20.42 -12.53
CA LYS A 343 -3.97 20.46 -12.99
C LYS A 343 -4.51 21.87 -13.22
N SER A 344 -3.98 22.88 -12.52
CA SER A 344 -4.32 24.28 -12.77
C SER A 344 -3.72 24.83 -14.08
N LEU A 345 -2.75 24.13 -14.67
CA LEU A 345 -2.08 24.53 -15.91
C LEU A 345 -2.66 23.87 -17.15
N ILE A 346 -3.51 22.85 -17.03
CA ILE A 346 -3.95 22.04 -18.16
C ILE A 346 -5.46 21.85 -18.18
N GLU A 347 -6.02 21.70 -19.37
CA GLU A 347 -7.41 21.30 -19.56
C GLU A 347 -7.50 19.77 -19.58
N LEU A 348 -8.23 19.21 -18.62
CA LEU A 348 -8.42 17.77 -18.48
C LEU A 348 -9.80 17.34 -18.98
N SER A 349 -9.82 16.53 -20.04
CA SER A 349 -11.04 15.83 -20.45
C SER A 349 -11.34 14.64 -19.51
N PRO A 350 -12.57 14.09 -19.51
CA PRO A 350 -12.90 12.92 -18.70
C PRO A 350 -11.98 11.71 -18.95
N ARG A 351 -11.52 11.52 -20.20
CA ARG A 351 -10.65 10.41 -20.61
C ARG A 351 -9.15 10.70 -20.53
N ASP A 352 -8.75 11.96 -20.32
CA ASP A 352 -7.34 12.34 -20.28
C ASP A 352 -6.70 11.91 -18.95
N SER A 353 -5.42 11.50 -19.01
CA SER A 353 -4.52 11.49 -17.87
C SER A 353 -3.82 12.86 -17.75
N VAL A 354 -3.20 13.12 -16.61
CA VAL A 354 -2.37 14.33 -16.44
C VAL A 354 -1.20 14.31 -17.42
N SER A 355 -0.53 13.17 -17.55
CA SER A 355 0.55 12.97 -18.53
C SER A 355 0.09 13.23 -19.97
N SER A 356 -1.04 12.66 -20.41
CA SER A 356 -1.51 12.85 -21.79
C SER A 356 -1.91 14.29 -22.09
N ALA A 357 -2.51 14.99 -21.12
CA ALA A 357 -2.86 16.40 -21.27
C ALA A 357 -1.64 17.34 -21.24
N LEU A 358 -0.62 17.02 -20.44
CA LEU A 358 0.66 17.74 -20.46
C LEU A 358 1.39 17.56 -21.78
N LEU A 359 1.46 16.33 -22.31
CA LEU A 359 2.09 16.06 -23.61
C LEU A 359 1.38 16.81 -24.74
N ARG A 360 0.05 16.88 -24.72
CA ARG A 360 -0.71 17.72 -25.67
C ARG A 360 -0.31 19.19 -25.54
N ALA A 361 -0.35 19.74 -24.32
CA ALA A 361 0.04 21.14 -24.08
C ALA A 361 1.49 21.43 -24.49
N PHE A 362 2.40 20.47 -24.34
CA PHE A 362 3.79 20.60 -24.78
C PHE A 362 3.90 20.58 -26.31
N ARG A 363 3.29 19.61 -26.99
CA ARG A 363 3.33 19.49 -28.45
C ARG A 363 2.70 20.70 -29.16
N ASP A 364 1.64 21.26 -28.59
CA ASP A 364 0.98 22.46 -29.14
C ASP A 364 1.84 23.74 -28.97
N GLY A 365 2.72 23.77 -27.97
CA GLY A 365 3.58 24.91 -27.67
C GLY A 365 4.98 24.81 -28.26
N ASN A 366 5.56 23.61 -28.30
CA ASN A 366 6.92 23.39 -28.75
C ASN A 366 7.00 23.25 -30.27
N ARG A 367 7.59 24.25 -30.92
CA ARG A 367 7.84 24.27 -32.38
C ARG A 367 9.30 23.95 -32.74
N ARG A 368 10.11 23.54 -31.76
CA ARG A 368 11.56 23.38 -31.94
C ARG A 368 11.87 21.93 -32.30
N VAL A 369 12.53 21.75 -33.44
CA VAL A 369 13.00 20.45 -33.91
C VAL A 369 14.44 20.24 -33.41
N ASN A 370 14.76 19.06 -32.90
CA ASN A 370 16.09 18.63 -32.46
C ASN A 370 16.70 19.39 -31.27
N GLN A 371 15.90 20.13 -30.51
CA GLN A 371 16.34 20.85 -29.30
C GLN A 371 15.23 20.91 -28.26
N TYR A 372 15.61 20.89 -26.98
CA TYR A 372 14.71 21.09 -25.85
C TYR A 372 15.31 22.03 -24.80
N VAL A 373 14.45 22.54 -23.91
CA VAL A 373 14.84 23.50 -22.88
C VAL A 373 15.07 22.77 -21.55
N VAL A 374 16.17 23.11 -20.87
CA VAL A 374 16.49 22.65 -19.51
C VAL A 374 16.70 23.84 -18.58
N GLN A 375 16.08 23.80 -17.41
CA GLN A 375 16.31 24.72 -16.30
C GLN A 375 17.55 24.27 -15.52
N GLU A 376 18.63 25.04 -15.57
CA GLU A 376 19.88 24.76 -14.83
C GLU A 376 19.92 25.44 -13.45
N SER A 377 19.23 26.57 -13.31
CA SER A 377 19.07 27.30 -12.05
C SER A 377 17.67 27.90 -11.94
N GLU A 378 17.34 28.55 -10.83
CA GLU A 378 16.03 29.18 -10.65
C GLU A 378 15.64 30.11 -11.81
N SER A 379 16.59 30.90 -12.31
CA SER A 379 16.37 31.88 -13.39
C SER A 379 16.86 31.41 -14.76
N ARG A 380 17.82 30.46 -14.84
CA ARG A 380 18.52 30.11 -16.08
C ARG A 380 17.91 28.91 -16.81
N PHE A 381 17.59 29.12 -18.09
CA PHE A 381 17.12 28.10 -19.02
C PHE A 381 18.07 28.00 -20.21
N VAL A 382 18.49 26.79 -20.56
CA VAL A 382 19.42 26.53 -21.67
C VAL A 382 18.80 25.59 -22.69
N LEU A 383 19.24 25.73 -23.94
CA LEU A 383 18.88 24.79 -25.01
C LEU A 383 19.87 23.63 -25.02
N ARG A 384 19.33 22.42 -25.11
CA ARG A 384 20.09 21.18 -25.26
C ARG A 384 19.71 20.50 -26.57
N PRO A 385 20.68 19.91 -27.29
CA PRO A 385 20.37 19.07 -28.44
C PRO A 385 19.69 17.78 -27.97
N GLY A 386 18.73 17.28 -28.73
CA GLY A 386 18.03 16.02 -28.47
C GLY A 386 16.80 15.88 -29.35
N ASP A 387 16.23 14.68 -29.40
CA ASP A 387 15.07 14.43 -30.25
C ASP A 387 13.75 14.88 -29.59
N VAL A 388 12.62 14.60 -30.27
CA VAL A 388 11.30 14.95 -29.76
C VAL A 388 10.96 14.19 -28.48
N SER A 389 11.39 12.93 -28.37
CA SER A 389 11.17 12.09 -27.18
C SER A 389 11.95 12.61 -25.98
N ASP A 390 13.21 13.01 -26.19
CA ASP A 390 14.02 13.66 -25.16
C ASP A 390 13.32 14.94 -24.68
N GLY A 391 12.84 15.77 -25.61
CA GLY A 391 12.13 17.00 -25.28
C GLY A 391 10.87 16.76 -24.44
N GLU A 392 10.08 15.74 -24.78
CA GLU A 392 8.89 15.36 -24.02
C GLU A 392 9.23 14.86 -22.61
N ASP A 393 10.19 13.94 -22.47
CA ASP A 393 10.60 13.37 -21.18
C ASP A 393 11.18 14.44 -20.24
N PHE A 394 12.13 15.25 -20.74
CA PHE A 394 12.74 16.31 -19.94
C PHE A 394 11.74 17.41 -19.58
N ALA A 395 10.82 17.78 -20.47
CA ALA A 395 9.80 18.78 -20.13
C ALA A 395 8.85 18.27 -19.05
N LEU A 396 8.39 17.02 -19.16
CA LEU A 396 7.51 16.39 -18.16
C LEU A 396 8.19 16.29 -16.79
N ARG A 397 9.45 15.83 -16.73
CA ARG A 397 10.19 15.74 -15.46
C ARG A 397 10.37 17.12 -14.83
N GLN A 398 10.75 18.11 -15.61
CA GLN A 398 10.99 19.46 -15.11
C GLN A 398 9.71 20.12 -14.57
N ILE A 399 8.56 19.96 -15.23
CA ILE A 399 7.31 20.53 -14.71
C ILE A 399 6.90 19.88 -13.38
N TRP A 400 7.13 18.58 -13.21
CA TRP A 400 6.93 17.91 -11.92
C TRP A 400 7.88 18.41 -10.85
N ILE A 401 9.18 18.56 -11.16
CA ILE A 401 10.19 19.10 -10.23
C ILE A 401 9.84 20.54 -9.81
N ILE A 402 9.42 21.38 -10.75
CA ILE A 402 8.97 22.75 -10.45
C ILE A 402 7.73 22.70 -9.55
N ALA A 403 6.73 21.88 -9.88
CA ALA A 403 5.54 21.76 -9.05
C ALA A 403 5.86 21.29 -7.62
N MET A 404 6.83 20.37 -7.47
CA MET A 404 7.33 19.92 -6.17
C MET A 404 8.05 21.03 -5.40
N ARG A 405 8.91 21.81 -6.06
CA ARG A 405 9.64 22.95 -5.47
C ARG A 405 8.70 23.98 -4.85
N TYR A 406 7.60 24.28 -5.53
CA TYR A 406 6.63 25.28 -5.10
C TYR A 406 5.51 24.73 -4.21
N SER A 407 5.36 23.41 -4.12
CA SER A 407 4.37 22.79 -3.24
C SER A 407 4.92 22.67 -1.82
N GLU A 408 4.13 23.07 -0.82
CA GLU A 408 4.47 22.74 0.56
C GLU A 408 4.09 21.29 0.87
N ALA A 409 4.89 20.62 1.69
CA ALA A 409 4.62 19.28 2.22
C ALA A 409 3.49 19.30 3.27
N LYS A 410 2.28 19.72 2.88
CA LYS A 410 1.08 19.75 3.73
C LYS A 410 -0.10 19.06 3.05
N LEU A 411 -0.80 18.18 3.78
CA LEU A 411 -1.93 17.38 3.27
C LEU A 411 -3.07 18.22 2.63
N GLU A 412 -3.26 19.45 3.10
CA GLU A 412 -4.33 20.36 2.64
C GLU A 412 -3.80 21.60 1.90
N TRP A 413 -2.59 21.51 1.34
CA TRP A 413 -2.02 22.64 0.62
C TRP A 413 -2.83 23.01 -0.62
N LYS A 414 -2.98 24.32 -0.84
CA LYS A 414 -3.56 24.94 -2.04
C LYS A 414 -2.58 25.97 -2.57
N PRO A 415 -2.25 25.94 -3.88
CA PRO A 415 -1.34 26.91 -4.44
C PRO A 415 -1.96 28.31 -4.40
N SER A 416 -1.17 29.30 -3.99
CA SER A 416 -1.56 30.70 -4.10
C SER A 416 -1.62 31.10 -5.59
N LYS A 417 -2.34 32.19 -5.90
CA LYS A 417 -2.35 32.72 -7.27
C LYS A 417 -0.94 33.08 -7.73
N ALA A 418 -0.12 33.68 -6.86
CA ALA A 418 1.27 34.02 -7.18
C ALA A 418 2.07 32.76 -7.55
N THR A 419 1.95 31.70 -6.73
CA THR A 419 2.58 30.40 -7.00
C THR A 419 2.17 29.84 -8.36
N LEU A 420 0.87 29.87 -8.69
CA LEU A 420 0.39 29.39 -10.00
C LEU A 420 0.92 30.22 -11.17
N CYS A 421 1.06 31.54 -11.00
CA CYS A 421 1.66 32.41 -12.01
C CYS A 421 3.14 32.05 -12.26
N GLU A 422 3.93 31.82 -11.21
CA GLU A 422 5.34 31.41 -11.34
C GLU A 422 5.49 30.06 -12.03
N ILE A 423 4.71 29.05 -11.61
CA ILE A 423 4.75 27.74 -12.25
C ILE A 423 4.28 27.84 -13.72
N ALA A 424 3.27 28.65 -14.03
CA ALA A 424 2.83 28.88 -15.40
C ALA A 424 3.91 29.56 -16.26
N ALA A 425 4.65 30.53 -15.70
CA ALA A 425 5.76 31.17 -16.38
C ALA A 425 6.87 30.16 -16.71
N HIS A 426 7.25 29.30 -15.76
CA HIS A 426 8.20 28.23 -16.02
C HIS A 426 7.68 27.22 -17.05
N ALA A 427 6.43 26.78 -16.94
CA ALA A 427 5.82 25.86 -17.90
C ALA A 427 5.87 26.43 -19.34
N TYR A 428 5.56 27.72 -19.50
CA TYR A 428 5.64 28.38 -20.79
C TYR A 428 7.06 28.46 -21.34
N ARG A 429 8.06 28.75 -20.48
CA ARG A 429 9.49 28.73 -20.88
C ARG A 429 9.96 27.34 -21.30
N LEU A 430 9.46 26.29 -20.64
CA LEU A 430 9.73 24.90 -21.00
C LEU A 430 9.05 24.49 -22.31
N GLY A 431 8.09 25.27 -22.83
CA GLY A 431 7.41 25.01 -24.10
C GLY A 431 5.97 24.52 -23.96
N PHE A 432 5.42 24.43 -22.74
CA PHE A 432 4.02 24.10 -22.54
C PHE A 432 3.11 25.28 -22.90
N LYS A 433 2.03 25.01 -23.63
CA LYS A 433 1.03 26.01 -23.99
C LYS A 433 -0.38 25.45 -23.82
N SER A 434 -1.18 26.15 -23.04
CA SER A 434 -2.60 25.86 -22.81
C SER A 434 -3.34 27.16 -22.49
N THR A 435 -4.67 27.19 -22.63
CA THR A 435 -5.46 28.36 -22.22
C THR A 435 -5.24 28.72 -20.74
N PRO A 436 -5.22 27.76 -19.79
CA PRO A 436 -4.93 28.08 -18.39
C PRO A 436 -3.54 28.69 -18.15
N ILE A 437 -2.49 28.17 -18.80
CA ILE A 437 -1.13 28.73 -18.69
C ILE A 437 -1.12 30.18 -19.17
N LEU A 438 -1.72 30.44 -20.34
CA LEU A 438 -1.77 31.79 -20.90
C LEU A 438 -2.55 32.76 -19.99
N ASN A 439 -3.68 32.32 -19.42
CA ASN A 439 -4.48 33.11 -18.50
C ASN A 439 -3.74 33.42 -17.19
N LEU A 440 -2.98 32.47 -16.65
CA LEU A 440 -2.17 32.68 -15.44
C LEU A 440 -1.04 33.67 -15.68
N ILE A 441 -0.33 33.57 -16.81
CA ILE A 441 0.67 34.55 -17.22
C ILE A 441 0.03 35.93 -17.39
N GLN A 442 -1.18 35.98 -17.97
CA GLN A 442 -1.96 37.22 -18.11
C GLN A 442 -2.40 37.82 -16.75
N GLY A 443 -2.49 37.00 -15.69
CA GLY A 443 -2.89 37.41 -14.35
C GLY A 443 -1.74 37.71 -13.39
N SER A 444 -0.48 37.67 -13.86
CA SER A 444 0.74 37.84 -13.07
C SER A 444 0.91 39.25 -12.51
N ALA A 445 1.62 39.37 -11.37
CA ALA A 445 1.97 40.66 -10.77
C ALA A 445 2.77 41.53 -11.76
N ASP A 446 3.71 40.92 -12.48
CA ASP A 446 4.48 41.55 -13.56
C ASP A 446 3.60 42.18 -14.63
N ARG A 447 2.52 41.51 -15.03
CA ARG A 447 1.57 42.10 -15.97
C ARG A 447 0.77 43.25 -15.37
N GLN A 448 0.35 43.13 -14.10
CA GLN A 448 -0.30 44.24 -13.41
C GLN A 448 0.64 45.44 -13.26
N ILE A 449 1.92 45.19 -13.00
CA ILE A 449 2.99 46.20 -12.95
C ILE A 449 3.20 46.82 -14.32
N ALA A 450 3.33 46.03 -15.39
CA ALA A 450 3.47 46.53 -16.76
C ALA A 450 2.26 47.37 -17.18
N HIS A 451 1.05 46.88 -16.94
CA HIS A 451 -0.19 47.61 -17.21
C HIS A 451 -0.24 48.93 -16.45
N LYS A 452 0.04 48.89 -15.13
CA LYS A 452 0.07 50.09 -14.28
C LYS A 452 1.15 51.07 -14.73
N ALA A 453 2.35 50.59 -15.03
CA ALA A 453 3.48 51.38 -15.49
C ALA A 453 3.18 52.11 -16.81
N LEU A 454 2.54 51.46 -17.78
CA LEU A 454 2.15 52.11 -19.05
C LEU A 454 1.17 53.28 -18.83
N LEU A 455 0.18 53.10 -17.95
CA LEU A 455 -0.84 54.12 -17.66
C LEU A 455 -0.35 55.21 -16.70
N GLU A 456 0.60 54.91 -15.82
CA GLU A 456 1.22 55.93 -14.96
C GLU A 456 2.25 56.77 -15.72
N ALA A 457 3.05 56.14 -16.59
CA ALA A 457 4.03 56.84 -17.43
C ALA A 457 3.36 57.77 -18.46
N ARG A 458 2.17 57.40 -18.95
CA ARG A 458 1.35 58.22 -19.86
C ARG A 458 -0.09 58.23 -19.37
N ARG A 459 -0.45 59.31 -18.67
CA ARG A 459 -1.74 59.42 -18.01
C ARG A 459 -2.91 59.33 -19.02
N PRO A 460 -3.97 58.55 -18.73
CA PRO A 460 -5.07 58.29 -19.66
C PRO A 460 -5.91 59.52 -20.03
N ASP A 461 -5.84 60.59 -19.22
CA ASP A 461 -6.52 61.87 -19.46
C ASP A 461 -5.86 62.68 -20.59
N ARG A 462 -4.60 62.37 -20.95
CA ARG A 462 -3.82 63.11 -21.95
C ARG A 462 -3.30 62.25 -23.10
N PHE A 463 -3.18 60.95 -22.89
CA PHE A 463 -2.61 60.02 -23.86
C PHE A 463 -3.48 58.77 -23.96
N LYS A 464 -3.60 58.25 -25.18
CA LYS A 464 -4.35 57.02 -25.46
C LYS A 464 -3.45 56.05 -26.21
N TYR A 465 -3.33 54.84 -25.68
CA TYR A 465 -2.75 53.73 -26.42
C TYR A 465 -3.79 53.16 -27.39
N ASP A 466 -3.32 52.65 -28.54
CA ASP A 466 -4.19 51.86 -29.42
C ASP A 466 -4.69 50.62 -28.66
N SER A 467 -6.00 50.51 -28.52
CA SER A 467 -6.66 49.41 -27.82
C SER A 467 -6.31 48.04 -28.44
N ALA A 468 -6.04 47.98 -29.74
CA ALA A 468 -5.66 46.74 -30.42
C ALA A 468 -4.20 46.32 -30.13
N ALA A 469 -3.31 47.28 -29.88
CA ALA A 469 -1.88 47.05 -29.65
C ALA A 469 -1.46 47.11 -28.16
N PHE A 470 -2.31 47.67 -27.29
CA PHE A 470 -2.00 47.88 -25.87
C PHE A 470 -1.59 46.58 -25.15
N GLU A 471 -2.26 45.48 -25.49
CA GLU A 471 -1.95 44.16 -24.98
C GLU A 471 -0.57 43.66 -25.39
N ASP A 472 -0.11 43.99 -26.60
CA ASP A 472 1.22 43.63 -27.06
C ASP A 472 2.31 44.47 -26.39
N TYR A 473 2.02 45.71 -26.01
CA TYR A 473 2.95 46.51 -25.19
C TYR A 473 3.15 45.92 -23.80
N ILE A 474 2.06 45.48 -23.17
CA ILE A 474 2.12 44.79 -21.88
C ILE A 474 2.96 43.51 -22.01
N LYS A 475 2.72 42.69 -23.05
CA LYS A 475 3.53 41.48 -23.29
C LYS A 475 5.01 41.80 -23.51
N GLN A 476 5.34 42.90 -24.20
CA GLN A 476 6.73 43.33 -24.38
C GLN A 476 7.38 43.76 -23.06
N MET A 477 6.68 44.51 -22.20
CA MET A 477 7.21 44.87 -20.88
C MET A 477 7.42 43.65 -19.97
N VAL A 478 6.47 42.73 -19.95
CA VAL A 478 6.62 41.46 -19.20
C VAL A 478 7.80 40.65 -19.76
N ARG A 479 8.02 40.67 -21.08
CA ARG A 479 9.21 40.08 -21.69
C ARG A 479 10.50 40.75 -21.20
N PHE A 480 10.53 42.06 -20.98
CA PHE A 480 11.69 42.73 -20.38
C PHE A 480 11.89 42.36 -18.90
N PHE A 481 10.83 42.25 -18.10
CA PHE A 481 10.97 41.76 -16.71
C PHE A 481 11.56 40.35 -16.68
N SER A 482 11.18 39.51 -17.65
CA SER A 482 11.70 38.14 -17.76
C SER A 482 13.19 38.03 -18.12
N THR A 483 13.86 39.12 -18.51
CA THR A 483 15.31 39.14 -18.77
C THR A 483 16.15 39.48 -17.54
N ALA A 484 15.54 39.78 -16.39
CA ALA A 484 16.28 40.04 -15.16
C ALA A 484 16.98 38.76 -14.66
N GLU A 485 18.23 38.90 -14.24
CA GLU A 485 19.03 37.83 -13.64
C GLU A 485 19.06 38.01 -12.11
N ALA A 486 19.00 36.91 -11.37
CA ALA A 486 19.09 36.95 -9.91
C ALA A 486 20.52 37.31 -9.50
N LEU A 487 20.66 38.27 -8.58
CA LEU A 487 21.94 38.54 -7.93
C LEU A 487 22.35 37.28 -7.16
N THR A 488 23.54 36.75 -7.46
CA THR A 488 24.15 35.72 -6.61
C THR A 488 24.64 36.42 -5.35
N GLU A 489 24.43 35.82 -4.17
CA GLU A 489 24.91 36.33 -2.88
C GLU A 489 26.44 36.29 -2.79
N GLU A 490 27.15 36.99 -3.70
CA GLU A 490 28.57 37.30 -3.63
C GLU A 490 28.85 38.66 -4.31
N GLU A 491 28.09 39.70 -3.95
CA GLU A 491 28.51 41.11 -4.11
C GLU A 491 28.43 41.88 -2.79
#